data_AF-K0YTW2-F1
#
_entry.id   AF-K0YTW2-F1
#
_cell.length_a   1.000
_cell.length_b   1.000
_cell.length_c   1.000
_cell.angle_alpha   90.00
_cell.angle_beta   90.00
_cell.angle_gamma   90.00
#
_symmetry.space_group_name_H-M   'P 1'
#
loop_
_entity.id
_entity.type
_entity.pdbx_description
1 polymer ?
#
loop_
_entity_poly.entity_id
_entity_poly.type
_entity_poly.pdbx_seq_one_letter_code
_entity_poly.pdbx_strand_id
1 'polypeptide(L)' 'MDQKTYSCDSPNPPKLPWLEWKVGERVVLRYREPDGFYDALGEVLQVERDFVDIMTRKGKVRVPAQKMVTGKRVPPRRW' A
#
# COMPACT_ATOMS: atom_id res chain seq x y z
N MET A 1 -17.49 22.22 14.85
CA MET A 1 -17.49 20.74 14.90
C MET A 1 -17.59 20.28 13.46
N ASP A 2 -16.46 20.35 12.78
CA ASP A 2 -16.39 20.34 11.33
C ASP A 2 -16.34 18.90 10.83
N GLN A 3 -17.53 18.35 10.59
CA GLN A 3 -17.70 17.10 9.86
C GLN A 3 -17.21 17.33 8.43
N LYS A 4 -15.94 17.00 8.18
CA LYS A 4 -15.36 16.98 6.85
C LYS A 4 -15.95 15.79 6.10
N THR A 5 -17.08 16.02 5.44
CA THR A 5 -17.72 15.08 4.53
C THR A 5 -16.72 14.67 3.47
N TYR A 6 -16.22 13.44 3.54
CA TYR A 6 -15.42 12.84 2.48
C TYR A 6 -16.37 12.51 1.33
N SER A 7 -16.76 13.54 0.56
CA SER A 7 -17.48 13.35 -0.69
C SER A 7 -16.62 12.48 -1.60
N CYS A 8 -17.13 11.31 -1.97
CA CYS A 8 -16.52 10.36 -2.90
C CYS A 8 -16.47 10.86 -4.35
N ASP A 9 -16.91 12.10 -4.61
CA ASP A 9 -17.00 12.74 -5.92
C ASP A 9 -15.76 13.59 -6.24
N SER A 10 -14.57 13.03 -6.04
CA SER A 10 -13.36 13.61 -6.64
C SER A 10 -13.27 13.10 -8.09
N PRO A 11 -13.29 13.96 -9.13
CA PRO A 11 -13.27 13.54 -10.54
C PRO A 11 -11.97 12.84 -10.96
N ASN A 12 -11.01 12.75 -10.04
CA ASN A 12 -9.80 11.99 -10.16
C ASN A 12 -9.76 11.00 -8.98
N PRO A 13 -10.05 9.70 -9.19
CA PRO A 13 -9.85 8.72 -8.13
C PRO A 13 -8.39 8.86 -7.66
N PRO A 14 -8.12 8.82 -6.35
CA PRO A 14 -6.74 8.86 -5.88
C PRO A 14 -5.99 7.79 -6.66
N LYS A 15 -4.92 8.18 -7.39
CA LYS A 15 -4.10 7.20 -8.10
C LYS A 15 -3.72 6.16 -7.05
N LEU A 16 -4.11 4.91 -7.28
CA LEU A 16 -3.80 3.79 -6.41
C LEU A 16 -2.52 3.17 -6.98
N PRO A 17 -1.32 3.69 -6.67
CA PRO A 17 -0.07 3.27 -7.31
C PRO A 17 0.21 1.78 -7.08
N TRP A 18 -0.42 1.17 -6.08
CA TRP A 18 -0.31 -0.24 -5.80
C TRP A 18 -1.03 -1.14 -6.81
N LEU A 19 -2.08 -0.67 -7.48
CA LEU A 19 -2.78 -1.43 -8.52
C LEU A 19 -1.89 -1.70 -9.74
N GLU A 20 -0.84 -0.91 -9.93
CA GLU A 20 0.12 -1.10 -11.01
C GLU A 20 1.19 -2.16 -10.67
N TRP A 21 1.24 -2.64 -9.43
CA TRP A 21 2.22 -3.64 -9.02
C TRP A 21 1.81 -5.04 -9.45
N LYS A 22 2.80 -5.84 -9.82
CA LYS A 22 2.64 -7.25 -10.14
C LYS A 22 3.08 -8.12 -8.97
N VAL A 23 2.46 -9.29 -8.86
CA VAL A 23 2.90 -10.34 -7.94
C VAL A 23 4.36 -10.70 -8.23
N GLY A 24 5.17 -10.82 -7.18
CA GLY A 24 6.61 -11.03 -7.25
C GLY A 24 7.44 -9.74 -7.35
N GLU A 25 6.83 -8.57 -7.52
CA GLU A 25 7.59 -7.32 -7.51
C GLU A 25 7.99 -6.91 -6.09
N ARG A 26 9.19 -6.35 -5.97
CA ARG A 26 9.67 -5.80 -4.71
C ARG A 26 9.16 -4.38 -4.53
N VAL A 27 8.45 -4.14 -3.44
CA VAL A 27 7.81 -2.85 -3.16
C VAL A 27 8.05 -2.42 -1.71
N VAL A 28 7.90 -1.13 -1.47
CA VAL A 28 7.74 -0.54 -0.15
C VAL A 28 6.34 0.03 -0.08
N LEU A 29 5.56 -0.44 0.89
CA LEU A 29 4.25 0.08 1.21
C LEU A 29 4.28 0.67 2.62
N ARG A 30 4.09 1.99 2.71
CA ARG A 30 3.89 2.67 3.98
C ARG A 30 2.42 2.65 4.34
N TYR A 31 2.11 2.21 5.54
CA TYR A 31 0.76 2.18 6.09
C TYR A 31 0.71 2.78 7.48
N ARG A 32 -0.47 3.25 7.87
CA ARG A 32 -0.74 3.80 9.20
C ARG A 32 -1.42 2.75 10.08
N GLU A 33 -1.03 2.72 11.33
CA GLU A 33 -1.69 2.02 12.43
C GLU A 33 -2.01 3.04 13.54
N PRO A 34 -2.86 2.68 14.53
CA PRO A 34 -3.16 3.57 15.65
C PRO A 34 -1.93 4.08 16.42
N ASP A 35 -0.86 3.28 16.43
CA ASP A 35 0.39 3.55 17.14
C ASP A 35 1.41 4.35 16.30
N GLY A 36 1.26 4.41 14.97
CA GLY A 36 2.20 5.13 14.11
C GLY A 36 2.21 4.70 12.65
N PHE A 37 3.32 5.02 11.95
CA PHE A 37 3.53 4.65 10.55
C PHE A 37 4.51 3.48 10.44
N TYR A 38 4.17 2.53 9.58
CA TYR A 38 4.92 1.31 9.36
C TYR A 38 5.22 1.12 7.89
N ASP A 39 6.40 0.56 7.61
CA ASP A 39 6.87 0.29 6.26
C ASP A 39 6.93 -1.22 6.02
N ALA A 40 6.08 -1.72 5.12
CA ALA A 40 6.14 -3.08 4.60
C ALA A 40 7.04 -3.12 3.35
N LEU A 41 8.29 -3.55 3.54
CA LEU A 41 9.24 -3.80 2.46
C LEU A 41 9.31 -5.29 2.17
N GLY A 42 8.98 -5.67 0.93
CA GLY A 42 8.90 -7.09 0.58
C GLY A 42 8.44 -7.32 -0.85
N GLU A 43 8.11 -8.57 -1.12
CA GLU A 43 7.56 -9.02 -2.41
C GLU A 43 6.04 -8.99 -2.37
N VAL A 44 5.41 -8.51 -3.42
CA VAL A 44 3.95 -8.50 -3.55
C VAL A 44 3.45 -9.93 -3.77
N LEU A 45 2.53 -10.40 -2.93
CA LEU A 45 1.86 -11.69 -3.10
C LEU A 45 0.52 -11.55 -3.80
N GLN A 46 -0.22 -10.48 -3.49
CA GLN A 46 -1.54 -10.20 -4.07
C GLN A 46 -1.80 -8.71 -4.02
N VAL A 47 -2.41 -8.18 -5.08
CA VAL A 47 -2.83 -6.78 -5.18
C VAL A 47 -4.31 -6.78 -5.45
N GLU A 48 -5.08 -6.16 -4.54
CA GLU A 48 -6.49 -5.89 -4.71
C GLU A 48 -6.77 -4.41 -4.51
N ARG A 49 -7.99 -4.00 -4.84
CA ARG A 49 -8.47 -2.63 -4.60
C ARG A 49 -8.58 -2.32 -3.11
N ASP A 50 -8.99 -3.30 -2.32
CA ASP A 50 -9.27 -3.14 -0.89
C ASP A 50 -8.08 -3.51 0.01
N PHE A 51 -7.14 -4.31 -0.49
CA PHE A 51 -5.96 -4.73 0.27
C PHE A 51 -4.79 -5.12 -0.63
N VAL A 52 -3.59 -5.14 -0.06
CA VAL A 52 -2.39 -5.69 -0.68
C VAL A 52 -1.72 -6.62 0.32
N ASP A 53 -1.34 -7.81 -0.15
CA ASP A 53 -0.55 -8.78 0.62
C ASP A 53 0.92 -8.68 0.21
N ILE A 54 1.80 -8.45 1.18
CA ILE A 54 3.26 -8.33 0.98
C ILE A 54 3.98 -9.37 1.83
N MET A 55 4.87 -10.14 1.22
CA MET A 55 5.81 -11.02 1.91
C MET A 55 7.03 -10.22 2.35
N THR A 56 7.05 -9.84 3.62
CA THR A 56 8.21 -9.18 4.22
C THR A 56 9.17 -10.23 4.80
N ARG A 57 10.38 -9.80 5.19
CA ARG A 57 11.35 -10.66 5.89
C ARG A 57 10.82 -11.25 7.21
N LYS A 58 9.88 -10.58 7.87
CA LYS A 58 9.28 -11.02 9.14
C LYS A 58 8.05 -11.91 8.94
N GLY A 59 7.56 -12.02 7.70
CA GLY A 59 6.35 -12.77 7.37
C GLY A 59 5.41 -11.99 6.46
N LYS A 60 4.26 -12.62 6.19
CA LYS A 60 3.19 -12.06 5.37
C LYS A 60 2.49 -10.92 6.12
N VAL A 61 2.40 -9.76 5.48
CA VAL A 61 1.67 -8.59 5.98
C VAL A 61 0.54 -8.27 5.02
N ARG A 62 -0.70 -8.24 5.54
CA ARG A 62 -1.88 -7.79 4.81
C ARG A 62 -2.16 -6.34 5.18
N VAL A 63 -2.14 -5.45 4.20
CA VAL A 63 -2.40 -4.02 4.41
C VAL A 63 -3.74 -3.66 3.74
N PRO A 64 -4.74 -3.18 4.48
CA PRO A 64 -5.97 -2.63 3.90
C PRO A 64 -5.73 -1.28 3.21
N ALA A 65 -6.41 -1.03 2.10
CA ALA A 65 -6.28 0.21 1.32
C ALA A 65 -6.56 1.47 2.14
N GLN A 66 -7.47 1.40 3.12
CA GLN A 66 -7.78 2.51 4.04
C GLN A 66 -6.61 2.90 4.96
N LYS A 67 -5.66 1.98 5.17
CA LYS A 67 -4.45 2.20 5.97
C LYS A 67 -3.25 2.57 5.12
N MET A 68 -3.32 2.41 3.80
CA MET A 68 -2.21 2.72 2.90
C MET A 68 -2.00 4.23 2.82
N VAL A 69 -0.75 4.65 2.91
CA VAL A 69 -0.36 6.06 2.85
C VAL A 69 0.37 6.34 1.55
N THR A 70 1.43 5.57 1.27
CA THR A 70 2.20 5.68 0.03
C THR A 70 2.82 4.34 -0.32
N GLY A 71 3.09 4.14 -1.61
CA GLY A 71 3.70 2.94 -2.13
C GLY A 71 4.70 3.27 -3.22
N LYS A 72 5.85 2.58 -3.21
CA LYS A 72 6.88 2.73 -4.25
C LYS A 72 7.41 1.37 -4.67
N ARG A 73 7.58 1.19 -5.98
CA ARG A 73 8.30 0.05 -6.55
C ARG A 73 9.79 0.18 -6.27
N VAL A 74 10.39 -0.86 -5.71
CA VAL A 74 11.82 -0.92 -5.44
C VAL A 74 12.46 -1.77 -6.55
N PRO A 75 13.39 -1.20 -7.33
CA PRO A 75 14.11 -1.98 -8.33
C PRO A 75 14.82 -3.16 -7.67
N PRO A 76 14.95 -4.32 -8.35
CA PRO A 76 15.82 -5.37 -7.86
C PRO A 76 17.24 -4.79 -7.69
N ARG A 77 17.89 -5.16 -6.59
CA ARG A 77 19.28 -4.75 -6.34
C ARG A 77 20.13 -5.34 -7.47
N ARG A 78 20.60 -4.50 -8.38
CA ARG A 78 21.63 -4.87 -9.37
C ARG A 78 22.96 -4.97 -8.60
N TRP A 79 23.64 -6.10 -8.74
CA TRP A 79 25.00 -6.30 -8.23
C TRP A 79 25.99 -5.70 -9.22
#